data_AF-A0A1R4GZT1-F1
#
_entry.id   AF-A0A1R4GZT1-F1
#
_cell.length_a   1.000
_cell.length_b   1.000
_cell.length_c   1.000
_cell.angle_alpha   90.00
_cell.angle_beta   90.00
_cell.angle_gamma   90.00
#
_symmetry.space_group_name_H-M   'P 1'
#
loop_
_entity.id
_entity.type
_entity.pdbx_description
1 polymer ?
#
loop_
_entity_poly.entity_id
_entity_poly.type
_entity_poly.pdbx_seq_one_letter_code
_entity_poly.pdbx_strand_id
1 'polypeptide(L)'
;MSRSKSKKTASKSVETEPAKVKAVNKQKSQSPFLAKSGVSVEAKTDVKNVEIDAKKYKKTLKNVKAKIIRDSFSFPEQDYLVLTELKKAFAADGLPVKRGEILRAGLHLLTKLNVVELQQIIGQVERV
;
A
#
# COMPACT_ATOMS: atom_id res chain seq x y z
N MET A 1 -65.10 20.78 -48.20
CA MET A 1 -64.63 19.64 -49.01
C MET A 1 -63.14 19.88 -49.24
N SER A 2 -62.16 19.03 -48.99
CA SER A 2 -62.10 17.63 -48.57
C SER A 2 -60.62 17.30 -48.27
N ARG A 3 -60.39 16.58 -47.15
CA ARG A 3 -59.45 15.44 -46.99
C ARG A 3 -57.93 15.63 -47.23
N SER A 4 -57.22 15.70 -46.10
CA SER A 4 -56.19 14.73 -45.65
C SER A 4 -55.72 13.60 -46.60
N LYS A 5 -54.38 13.41 -46.65
CA LYS A 5 -53.59 12.16 -46.42
C LYS A 5 -52.20 12.29 -47.08
N SER A 6 -51.11 12.27 -46.32
CA SER A 6 -50.35 11.07 -45.93
C SER A 6 -50.10 10.09 -47.08
N LYS A 7 -48.84 9.99 -47.52
CA LYS A 7 -48.32 8.82 -48.24
C LYS A 7 -47.15 8.23 -47.47
N LYS A 8 -47.53 7.30 -46.60
CA LYS A 8 -46.74 6.17 -46.08
C LYS A 8 -46.58 5.13 -47.19
N THR A 9 -45.40 4.51 -47.28
CA THR A 9 -45.10 3.07 -47.54
C THR A 9 -43.58 2.99 -47.79
N ALA A 10 -42.78 2.39 -46.90
CA ALA A 10 -42.50 0.94 -46.78
C ALA A 10 -41.69 0.44 -48.01
N SER A 11 -40.61 -0.33 -47.93
CA SER A 11 -40.12 -1.29 -46.92
C SER A 11 -38.88 -1.97 -47.51
N LYS A 12 -37.83 -2.21 -46.71
CA LYS A 12 -37.12 -3.50 -46.75
C LYS A 12 -36.40 -3.74 -45.41
N SER A 13 -37.07 -4.55 -44.61
CA SER A 13 -36.56 -5.37 -43.52
C SER A 13 -35.69 -6.50 -44.08
N VAL A 14 -34.59 -6.83 -43.38
CA VAL A 14 -34.29 -8.20 -42.94
C VAL A 14 -33.64 -8.10 -41.56
N GLU A 15 -34.26 -8.84 -40.65
CA GLU A 15 -33.98 -9.07 -39.24
C GLU A 15 -33.61 -10.54 -39.10
N THR A 16 -32.61 -10.86 -38.27
CA THR A 16 -32.55 -12.08 -37.43
C THR A 16 -31.43 -11.92 -36.39
N GLU A 17 -31.77 -11.28 -35.28
CA GLU A 17 -31.81 -11.79 -33.88
C GLU A 17 -31.00 -13.06 -33.44
N PRO A 18 -30.90 -13.39 -32.13
CA PRO A 18 -29.69 -13.28 -31.33
C PRO A 18 -29.29 -14.61 -30.62
N ALA A 19 -28.08 -14.69 -30.07
CA ALA A 19 -27.74 -15.74 -29.10
C ALA A 19 -26.50 -15.31 -28.29
N LYS A 20 -26.31 -15.61 -27.00
CA LYS A 20 -27.15 -16.09 -25.89
C LYS A 20 -26.23 -16.03 -24.67
N VAL A 21 -26.72 -15.45 -23.58
CA VAL A 21 -26.18 -15.50 -22.22
C VAL A 21 -25.97 -16.94 -21.72
N LYS A 22 -24.82 -17.20 -21.07
CA LYS A 22 -24.64 -18.10 -19.89
C LYS A 22 -23.43 -17.57 -19.10
N ALA A 23 -23.60 -16.94 -17.95
CA ALA A 23 -23.92 -17.51 -16.63
C ALA A 23 -22.80 -18.40 -16.05
N VAL A 24 -22.08 -17.81 -15.08
CA VAL A 24 -21.46 -18.36 -13.85
C VAL A 24 -21.22 -19.87 -13.81
N ASN A 25 -19.95 -20.27 -13.62
CA ASN A 25 -19.67 -21.30 -12.61
C ASN A 25 -18.32 -21.10 -11.91
N LYS A 26 -18.40 -21.25 -10.60
CA LYS A 26 -17.37 -21.18 -9.57
C LYS A 26 -16.68 -22.54 -9.56
N GLN A 27 -15.36 -22.61 -9.77
CA GLN A 27 -14.62 -23.80 -9.37
C GLN A 27 -13.19 -23.49 -8.94
N LYS A 28 -13.05 -23.58 -7.63
CA LYS A 28 -11.85 -23.83 -6.85
C LYS A 28 -11.22 -25.16 -7.30
N SER A 29 -9.94 -25.11 -7.67
CA SER A 29 -9.00 -26.24 -7.66
C SER A 29 -7.61 -25.61 -7.57
N GLN A 30 -6.99 -25.48 -6.38
CA GLN A 30 -6.30 -26.58 -5.70
C GLN A 30 -5.69 -27.57 -6.68
N SER A 31 -4.48 -27.25 -7.15
CA SER A 31 -3.48 -28.27 -7.47
C SER A 31 -2.40 -28.26 -6.38
N PRO A 32 -1.92 -29.44 -5.98
CA PRO A 32 -1.50 -29.67 -4.61
C PRO A 32 -0.01 -29.41 -4.40
N PHE A 33 0.30 -28.73 -3.30
CA PHE A 33 1.62 -28.70 -2.69
C PHE A 33 1.94 -30.12 -2.19
N LEU A 34 2.70 -30.89 -2.98
CA LEU A 34 3.44 -32.05 -2.50
C LEU A 34 4.93 -31.84 -2.73
N ALA A 35 5.61 -31.38 -1.69
CA ALA A 35 6.88 -31.96 -1.28
C ALA A 35 6.95 -31.89 0.25
N LYS A 36 6.42 -32.92 0.90
CA LYS A 36 6.77 -33.28 2.28
C LYS A 36 8.16 -33.91 2.25
N SER A 37 9.10 -33.29 2.95
CA SER A 37 10.20 -33.92 3.71
C SER A 37 11.05 -32.77 4.25
N GLY A 38 11.30 -32.60 5.53
CA GLY A 38 11.04 -33.42 6.69
C GLY A 38 11.86 -32.83 7.84
N VAL A 39 11.61 -33.36 9.04
CA VAL A 39 12.47 -33.30 10.22
C VAL A 39 12.40 -32.02 11.05
N SER A 40 11.52 -32.11 12.05
CA SER A 40 11.67 -31.54 13.39
C SER A 40 13.08 -31.79 13.95
N VAL A 41 13.73 -30.73 14.43
CA VAL A 41 14.65 -30.83 15.56
C VAL A 41 14.40 -29.64 16.47
N GLU A 42 13.62 -29.88 17.52
CA GLU A 42 13.68 -29.11 18.76
C GLU A 42 15.00 -29.38 19.49
N ALA A 43 15.36 -28.40 20.34
CA ALA A 43 16.28 -28.47 21.46
C ALA A 43 17.76 -28.12 21.17
N LYS A 44 18.19 -26.93 21.58
CA LYS A 44 18.82 -26.69 22.91
C LYS A 44 19.41 -25.28 23.00
N THR A 45 19.09 -24.64 24.11
CA THR A 45 19.83 -23.58 24.81
C THR A 45 21.35 -23.68 24.66
N ASP A 46 22.03 -22.56 24.37
CA ASP A 46 23.23 -22.15 25.09
C ASP A 46 23.50 -20.65 24.88
N VAL A 47 23.53 -19.92 25.99
CA VAL A 47 23.97 -18.53 26.08
C VAL A 47 25.49 -18.54 26.07
N LYS A 48 26.13 -18.09 24.98
CA LYS A 48 27.54 -17.68 25.03
C LYS A 48 27.75 -16.35 24.31
N ASN A 49 27.91 -15.35 25.18
CA ASN A 49 28.65 -14.12 25.00
C ASN A 49 29.84 -14.30 24.03
N VAL A 50 29.77 -13.68 22.86
CA VAL A 50 30.94 -13.50 21.98
C VAL A 50 31.23 -12.01 21.96
N GLU A 51 32.13 -11.68 22.88
CA GLU A 51 32.88 -10.45 23.00
C GLU A 51 33.41 -10.03 21.61
N ILE A 52 33.06 -8.80 21.26
CA ILE A 52 33.30 -8.16 19.98
C ILE A 52 34.81 -8.01 19.75
N ASP A 53 35.33 -8.80 18.81
CA ASP A 53 36.71 -8.74 18.34
C ASP A 53 36.94 -7.40 17.61
N ALA A 54 37.33 -6.39 18.39
CA ALA A 54 37.55 -5.00 17.99
C ALA A 54 38.84 -4.81 17.16
N LYS A 55 39.16 -5.73 16.24
CA LYS A 55 40.41 -5.68 15.46
C LYS A 55 40.29 -5.82 13.95
N LYS A 56 39.07 -5.79 13.39
CA LYS A 56 38.84 -5.74 11.93
C LYS A 56 38.33 -4.39 11.38
N TYR A 57 38.51 -3.31 12.13
CA TYR A 57 38.05 -1.94 11.76
C TYR A 57 39.06 -1.07 11.00
N LYS A 58 40.00 -1.65 10.24
CA LYS A 58 41.01 -0.83 9.52
C LYS A 58 41.17 -1.08 8.02
N LYS A 59 40.26 -1.80 7.35
CA LYS A 59 40.37 -2.02 5.88
C LYS A 59 39.07 -1.96 5.07
N THR A 60 38.03 -1.27 5.55
CA THR A 60 36.81 -1.03 4.75
C THR A 60 36.28 0.40 4.91
N LEU A 61 37.17 1.40 4.80
CA LEU A 61 36.77 2.78 4.51
C LEU A 61 36.40 2.93 3.03
N LYS A 62 35.46 2.10 2.57
CA LYS A 62 34.79 2.28 1.28
C LYS A 62 33.30 2.37 1.58
N ASN A 63 32.86 3.59 1.87
CA ASN A 63 31.48 4.06 1.80
C ASN A 63 30.42 2.99 2.12
N VAL A 64 30.23 2.71 3.41
CA VAL A 64 29.02 1.98 3.84
C VAL A 64 27.84 2.93 3.59
N LYS A 65 27.21 2.79 2.42
CA LYS A 65 25.94 3.47 2.12
C LYS A 65 24.97 3.07 3.22
N ALA A 66 24.43 4.05 3.94
CA ALA A 66 23.48 3.81 5.01
C ALA A 66 22.35 2.90 4.51
N LYS A 67 22.05 1.85 5.27
CA LYS A 67 20.99 0.90 4.92
C LYS A 67 19.64 1.62 4.97
N ILE A 68 18.95 1.72 3.83
CA ILE A 68 17.60 2.29 3.77
C ILE A 68 16.60 1.19 4.14
N ILE A 69 15.88 1.37 5.25
CA ILE A 69 14.74 0.53 5.63
C ILE A 69 13.48 1.21 5.09
N ARG A 70 12.66 0.46 4.35
CA ARG A 70 11.37 0.91 3.85
C ARG A 70 10.30 0.21 4.64
N ASP A 71 9.42 0.99 5.24
CA ASP A 71 8.23 0.52 5.92
C ASP A 71 7.00 0.98 5.15
N SER A 72 5.92 0.20 5.18
CA SER A 72 4.68 0.46 4.46
C SER A 72 3.57 0.76 5.48
N PHE A 73 2.94 1.92 5.34
CA PHE A 73 1.87 2.36 6.24
C PHE A 73 0.51 2.36 5.54
N SER A 74 -0.52 1.95 6.27
CA SER A 74 -1.93 2.14 5.92
C SER A 74 -2.43 3.41 6.60
N PHE A 75 -3.17 4.26 5.87
CA PHE A 75 -3.77 5.48 6.40
C PHE A 75 -5.28 5.45 6.17
N PRO A 76 -6.09 6.00 7.09
CA PRO A 76 -7.46 6.34 6.78
C PRO A 76 -7.49 7.44 5.71
N GLU A 77 -8.61 7.57 5.00
CA GLU A 77 -8.73 8.49 3.87
C GLU A 77 -8.45 9.94 4.28
N GLN A 78 -8.93 10.36 5.45
CA GLN A 78 -8.77 11.72 5.98
C GLN A 78 -7.29 12.08 6.17
N ASP A 79 -6.51 11.24 6.84
CA ASP A 79 -5.08 11.48 7.08
C ASP A 79 -4.27 11.48 5.78
N TYR A 80 -4.66 10.64 4.82
CA TYR A 80 -4.02 10.62 3.51
C TYR A 80 -4.24 11.94 2.76
N LEU A 81 -5.43 12.54 2.85
CA LEU A 81 -5.71 13.85 2.27
C LEU A 81 -4.82 14.93 2.90
N VAL A 82 -4.71 14.97 4.22
CA VAL A 82 -3.81 15.91 4.93
C VAL A 82 -2.37 15.78 4.43
N LEU A 83 -1.84 14.56 4.27
CA LEU A 83 -0.51 14.35 3.71
C LEU A 83 -0.37 14.89 2.27
N THR A 84 -1.43 14.80 1.46
CA THR A 84 -1.40 15.36 0.11
C THR A 84 -1.47 16.88 0.09
N GLU A 85 -2.23 17.49 1.00
CA GLU A 85 -2.33 18.94 1.15
C GLU A 85 -1.01 19.53 1.62
N LEU A 86 -0.37 18.94 2.64
CA LEU A 86 0.95 19.34 3.09
C LEU A 86 1.97 19.30 1.95
N LYS A 87 1.97 18.21 1.18
CA LYS A 87 2.86 18.09 0.02
C LYS A 87 2.61 19.21 -1.01
N LYS A 88 1.35 19.57 -1.26
CA LYS A 88 1.00 20.67 -2.18
C LYS A 88 1.43 22.03 -1.64
N ALA A 89 1.24 22.28 -0.34
CA ALA A 89 1.65 23.52 0.31
C ALA A 89 3.17 23.75 0.17
N PHE A 90 3.98 22.76 0.54
CA PHE A 90 5.43 22.83 0.38
C PHE A 90 5.88 23.00 -1.09
N ALA A 91 5.17 22.37 -2.04
CA ALA A 91 5.45 22.55 -3.45
C ALA A 91 5.14 23.98 -3.94
N ALA A 92 4.11 24.63 -3.39
CA ALA A 92 3.78 26.02 -3.69
C ALA A 92 4.86 26.99 -3.18
N ASP A 93 5.50 26.67 -2.05
CA ASP A 93 6.61 27.43 -1.46
C ASP A 93 7.97 27.15 -2.15
N GLY A 94 7.99 26.37 -3.24
CA GLY A 94 9.20 26.04 -3.98
C GLY A 94 10.07 24.96 -3.34
N LEU A 95 9.58 24.26 -2.30
CA LEU A 95 10.27 23.18 -1.60
C LEU A 95 9.55 21.84 -1.81
N PRO A 96 9.71 21.17 -2.96
CA PRO A 96 8.99 19.94 -3.24
C PRO A 96 9.46 18.79 -2.33
N VAL A 97 8.66 18.44 -1.32
CA VAL A 97 8.94 17.35 -0.37
C VAL A 97 8.26 16.04 -0.75
N LYS A 98 8.85 14.91 -0.33
CA LYS A 98 8.23 13.58 -0.45
C LYS A 98 7.43 13.24 0.80
N ARG A 99 6.44 12.35 0.67
CA ARG A 99 5.64 11.85 1.81
C ARG A 99 6.51 11.29 2.93
N GLY A 100 7.52 10.49 2.58
CA GLY A 100 8.45 9.92 3.56
C GLY A 100 9.28 10.96 4.30
N GLU A 101 9.49 12.15 3.74
CA GLU A 101 10.18 13.25 4.42
C GLU A 101 9.25 13.94 5.42
N ILE A 102 7.99 14.18 5.04
CA ILE A 102 6.95 14.69 5.95
C ILE A 102 6.79 13.77 7.16
N LEU A 103 6.70 12.45 6.94
CA LEU A 103 6.55 11.48 8.03
C LEU A 103 7.78 11.47 8.97
N ARG A 104 8.99 11.56 8.42
CA ARG A 104 10.22 11.66 9.23
C ARG A 104 10.27 12.96 10.01
N ALA A 105 9.86 14.08 9.41
CA ALA A 105 9.78 15.37 10.10
C ALA A 105 8.78 15.32 11.27
N GLY A 106 7.61 14.71 11.06
CA GLY A 106 6.63 14.44 12.12
C GLY A 106 7.22 13.58 13.24
N LEU A 107 7.94 12.51 12.91
CA LEU A 107 8.62 11.68 13.91
C LEU A 107 9.63 12.48 14.74
N HIS A 108 10.45 13.31 14.10
CA HIS A 108 11.39 14.20 14.81
C HIS A 108 10.67 15.20 15.72
N LEU A 109 9.50 15.70 15.33
CA LEU A 109 8.69 16.56 16.20
C LEU A 109 8.15 15.79 17.42
N LEU A 110 7.64 14.57 17.20
CA LEU A 110 7.11 13.71 18.27
C LEU A 110 8.18 13.36 19.31
N THR A 111 9.44 13.18 18.91
CA THR A 111 10.55 12.90 19.86
C THR A 111 10.86 14.05 20.82
N LYS A 112 10.33 15.25 20.58
CA LYS A 112 10.51 16.42 21.46
C LYS A 112 9.42 16.52 22.53
N LEU A 113 8.35 15.73 22.40
CA LEU A 113 7.21 15.75 23.32
C LEU A 113 7.41 14.79 24.49
N ASN A 114 6.71 15.06 25.59
CA ASN A 114 6.74 14.21 26.77
C ASN A 114 5.84 12.97 26.59
N VAL A 115 6.09 11.90 27.34
CA VAL A 115 5.33 10.64 27.22
C VAL A 115 3.82 10.85 27.43
N VAL A 116 3.43 11.71 28.38
CA VAL A 116 2.02 12.01 28.67
C VAL A 116 1.34 12.68 27.48
N GLU A 117 2.02 13.64 26.84
CA GLU A 117 1.51 14.33 25.65
C GLU A 117 1.39 13.36 24.47
N LEU A 118 2.38 12.50 24.29
CA LEU A 118 2.35 11.47 23.24
C LEU A 118 1.17 10.51 23.42
N GLN A 119 0.86 10.09 24.65
CA GLN A 119 -0.30 9.25 24.92
C GLN A 119 -1.61 9.94 24.54
N GLN A 120 -1.73 11.23 24.84
CA GLN A 120 -2.92 12.01 24.46
C GLN A 120 -3.06 12.12 22.94
N ILE A 121 -1.97 12.46 22.24
CA ILE A 121 -1.96 12.60 20.78
C ILE A 121 -2.27 11.27 20.10
N ILE A 122 -1.63 10.16 20.53
CA ILE A 122 -1.90 8.82 19.98
C ILE A 122 -3.35 8.39 20.23
N GLY A 123 -3.96 8.82 21.34
CA GLY A 123 -5.37 8.57 21.63
C GLY A 123 -6.35 9.26 20.68
N GLN A 124 -5.91 10.27 19.93
CA GLN A 124 -6.74 10.99 18.95
C GLN A 124 -6.66 10.41 17.54
N VAL A 125 -5.68 9.54 17.26
CA VAL A 125 -5.46 8.95 15.94
C VAL A 125 -6.30 7.68 15.78
N GLU A 126 -6.92 7.51 14.61
CA GLU A 126 -7.65 6.29 14.26
C GLU A 126 -6.70 5.10 14.13
N ARG A 127 -7.10 3.94 14.68
CA ARG A 127 -6.34 2.70 14.53
C ARG A 127 -6.83 1.96 13.30
N VAL A 128 -5.93 1.81 12.32
CA VAL A 128 -6.20 1.18 11.02
C VAL A 128 -5.27 0.00 10.78
#